data_AF-A0A9P9NHA3-F1
#
_entry.id   AF-A0A9P9NHA3-F1
#
_cell.length_a   1.000
_cell.length_b   1.000
_cell.length_c   1.000
_cell.angle_alpha   90.00
_cell.angle_beta   90.00
_cell.angle_gamma   90.00
#
_symmetry.space_group_name_H-M   'P 1'
#
loop_
_entity.id
_entity.type
_entity.pdbx_description
1 polymer ?
#
loop_
_entity_poly.entity_id
_entity_poly.type
_entity_poly.pdbx_seq_one_letter_code
_entity_poly.pdbx_strand_id
1 'polypeptide(L)'
;MVPLPLFKLGALFVRQISKYGANYIKSQAHDHPKFRTYAAQYGQTIHQINMRMTVKLLKDSAAEKRAKEKAEAPTVKTEEQTRHDEEQKEKNTQKEKTASQEASKSIWKRKFRPLPEAKAVDLFADVIGDAFVLMVAGGLIIYEYVRSKGKPDANAVKIEELNKKLEELDAREKQLEEVEKEQQNRVETLEQAIEEMRKASSKKKTLSFSRS
;
A
#
# COMPACT_ATOMS: atom_id res chain seq x y z
N MET A 1 5.67 9.65 28.09
CA MET A 1 4.19 9.78 28.21
C MET A 1 3.58 8.52 27.62
N VAL A 2 2.91 7.71 28.45
CA VAL A 2 2.25 6.47 28.00
C VAL A 2 1.23 6.85 26.91
N PRO A 3 1.23 6.23 25.72
CA PRO A 3 0.22 6.50 24.73
C PRO A 3 -1.14 6.23 25.37
N LEU A 4 -2.01 7.25 25.39
CA LEU A 4 -3.38 7.10 25.88
C LEU A 4 -3.97 5.83 25.26
N PRO A 5 -4.61 4.95 26.02
CA PRO A 5 -5.15 3.70 25.49
C PRO A 5 -6.44 3.99 24.70
N LEU A 6 -6.32 4.81 23.65
CA LEU A 6 -7.37 5.18 22.71
C LEU A 6 -8.05 3.93 22.13
N PHE A 7 -7.30 2.85 21.96
CA PHE A 7 -7.85 1.56 21.58
C PHE A 7 -8.82 0.99 22.63
N LYS A 8 -8.51 1.10 23.93
CA LYS A 8 -9.40 0.65 25.01
C LYS A 8 -10.64 1.55 25.13
N LEU A 9 -10.48 2.86 24.96
CA LEU A 9 -11.60 3.80 24.95
C LEU A 9 -12.50 3.59 23.72
N GLY A 10 -11.91 3.34 22.55
CA GLY A 10 -12.63 2.95 21.33
C GLY A 10 -13.40 1.65 21.52
N ALA A 11 -12.80 0.63 22.13
CA ALA A 11 -13.47 -0.64 22.43
C ALA A 11 -14.67 -0.48 23.38
N LEU A 12 -14.58 0.39 24.38
CA LEU A 12 -15.71 0.74 25.25
C LEU A 12 -16.79 1.55 24.51
N PHE A 13 -16.40 2.45 23.61
CA PHE A 13 -17.30 3.28 22.83
C PHE A 13 -18.16 2.47 21.83
N VAL A 14 -17.54 1.50 21.14
CA VAL A 14 -18.24 0.53 20.27
C VAL A 14 -19.32 -0.22 21.05
N ARG A 15 -18.99 -0.68 22.27
CA ARG A 15 -19.95 -1.37 23.15
C ARG A 15 -21.11 -0.47 23.57
N GLN A 16 -20.85 0.82 23.78
CA GLN A 16 -21.87 1.77 24.21
C GLN A 16 -22.84 2.11 23.06
N ILE A 17 -22.36 2.32 21.84
CA ILE A 17 -23.24 2.63 20.70
C ILE A 17 -24.03 1.41 20.25
N SER A 18 -23.41 0.23 20.23
CA SER A 18 -24.09 -1.01 19.85
C SER A 18 -25.25 -1.35 20.79
N LYS A 19 -25.11 -1.10 22.11
CA LYS A 19 -26.17 -1.41 23.08
C LYS A 19 -27.20 -0.29 23.26
N TYR A 20 -26.79 0.98 23.17
CA TYR A 20 -27.68 2.12 23.48
C TYR A 20 -28.15 2.90 22.25
N GLY A 21 -27.39 2.94 21.16
CA GLY A 21 -27.74 3.68 19.95
C GLY A 21 -28.95 3.07 19.23
N ALA A 22 -28.94 1.76 19.00
CA ALA A 22 -30.02 1.06 18.30
C ALA A 22 -31.36 1.13 19.08
N ASN A 23 -31.33 0.89 20.40
CA ASN A 23 -32.54 0.93 21.22
C ASN A 23 -33.13 2.34 21.35
N TYR A 24 -32.30 3.38 21.39
CA TYR A 24 -32.76 4.77 21.46
C TYR A 24 -33.40 5.24 20.15
N ILE A 25 -32.82 4.89 19.00
CA ILE A 25 -33.40 5.27 17.70
C ILE A 25 -34.72 4.53 17.48
N LYS A 26 -34.84 3.28 17.94
CA LYS A 26 -36.10 2.52 17.88
C LYS A 26 -37.19 3.13 18.76
N SER A 27 -36.89 3.58 19.98
CA SER A 27 -37.89 4.26 20.82
C SER A 27 -38.33 5.59 20.21
N GLN A 28 -37.38 6.40 19.72
CA GLN A 28 -37.69 7.68 19.07
C GLN A 28 -38.49 7.53 17.78
N ALA A 29 -38.34 6.42 17.05
CA ALA A 29 -39.16 6.10 15.88
C ALA A 29 -40.59 5.70 16.24
N HIS A 30 -40.84 5.23 17.46
CA HIS A 30 -42.19 5.03 17.99
C HIS A 30 -42.83 6.35 18.45
N ASP A 31 -42.06 7.24 19.07
CA ASP A 31 -42.57 8.47 19.65
C ASP A 31 -42.85 9.58 18.62
N HIS A 32 -42.19 9.54 17.45
CA HIS A 32 -42.36 10.56 16.42
C HIS A 32 -42.71 9.99 15.02
N PRO A 33 -43.96 10.17 14.54
CA PRO A 33 -44.39 9.61 13.26
C PRO A 33 -43.66 10.22 12.05
N LYS A 34 -43.31 11.52 12.11
CA LYS A 34 -42.50 12.18 11.07
C LYS A 34 -41.10 11.56 10.98
N PHE A 35 -40.48 11.34 12.13
CA PHE A 35 -39.16 10.71 12.21
C PHE A 35 -39.22 9.27 11.68
N ARG A 36 -40.27 8.51 11.99
CA ARG A 36 -40.49 7.17 11.45
C ARG A 36 -40.51 7.15 9.92
N THR A 37 -41.27 8.06 9.30
CA THR A 37 -41.34 8.14 7.83
C THR A 37 -40.00 8.51 7.20
N TYR A 38 -39.25 9.42 7.83
CA TYR A 38 -37.91 9.79 7.39
C TYR A 38 -36.95 8.60 7.50
N ALA A 39 -36.85 7.99 8.69
CA ALA A 39 -36.00 6.82 8.93
C ALA A 39 -36.36 5.66 7.99
N ALA A 40 -37.65 5.44 7.71
CA ALA A 40 -38.09 4.45 6.73
C ALA A 40 -37.62 4.80 5.32
N GLN A 41 -37.75 6.05 4.87
CA GLN A 41 -37.26 6.48 3.55
C GLN A 41 -35.76 6.24 3.38
N TYR A 42 -34.95 6.62 4.38
CA TYR A 42 -33.51 6.38 4.34
C TYR A 42 -33.16 4.90 4.48
N GLY A 43 -33.88 4.14 5.31
CA GLY A 43 -33.73 2.69 5.38
C GLY A 43 -33.97 2.00 4.03
N GLN A 44 -34.97 2.47 3.27
CA GLN A 44 -35.24 1.95 1.93
C GLN A 44 -34.14 2.30 0.93
N THR A 45 -33.59 3.52 0.98
CA THR A 45 -32.49 3.91 0.07
C THR A 45 -31.24 3.07 0.35
N ILE A 46 -30.88 2.88 1.63
CA ILE A 46 -29.78 2.01 2.02
C ILE A 46 -30.01 0.58 1.55
N HIS A 47 -31.21 0.03 1.74
CA HIS A 47 -31.52 -1.31 1.28
C HIS A 47 -31.37 -1.44 -0.25
N GLN A 48 -31.85 -0.45 -1.01
CA GLN A 48 -31.71 -0.45 -2.47
C GLN A 48 -30.25 -0.36 -2.90
N ILE A 49 -29.43 0.46 -2.23
CA ILE A 49 -27.99 0.55 -2.50
C ILE A 49 -27.32 -0.78 -2.21
N ASN A 50 -27.59 -1.38 -1.04
CA ASN A 50 -27.04 -2.67 -0.66
C ASN A 50 -27.37 -3.73 -1.73
N MET A 51 -28.63 -3.82 -2.16
CA MET A 51 -29.02 -4.80 -3.17
C MET A 51 -28.41 -4.56 -4.54
N ARG A 52 -28.24 -3.30 -4.96
CA ARG A 52 -27.52 -2.95 -6.18
C ARG A 52 -26.08 -3.42 -6.11
N MET A 53 -25.41 -3.18 -4.99
CA MET A 53 -24.02 -3.59 -4.77
C MET A 53 -23.89 -5.11 -4.73
N THR A 54 -24.78 -5.82 -4.04
CA THR A 54 -24.79 -7.30 -4.01
C THR A 54 -24.95 -7.88 -5.43
N VAL A 55 -25.91 -7.39 -6.21
CA VAL A 55 -26.14 -7.88 -7.58
C VAL A 55 -24.94 -7.60 -8.48
N LYS A 56 -24.28 -6.45 -8.30
CA LYS A 56 -23.05 -6.12 -9.02
C LYS A 56 -21.92 -7.09 -8.66
N LEU A 57 -21.65 -7.28 -7.37
CA LEU A 57 -20.60 -8.17 -6.86
C LEU A 57 -20.81 -9.63 -7.32
N LEU A 58 -22.04 -10.14 -7.24
CA LEU A 58 -22.36 -11.50 -7.69
C LEU A 58 -22.12 -11.68 -9.20
N LYS A 59 -22.39 -10.65 -10.00
CA LYS A 59 -22.16 -10.69 -11.44
C LYS A 59 -20.68 -10.67 -11.78
N ASP A 60 -19.90 -9.81 -11.13
CA ASP A 60 -18.45 -9.70 -11.33
C ASP A 60 -17.76 -11.02 -10.94
N SER A 61 -18.19 -11.66 -9.85
CA SER A 61 -17.70 -13.00 -9.45
C SER A 61 -18.06 -14.10 -10.45
N ALA A 62 -19.27 -14.07 -11.02
CA ALA A 62 -19.69 -15.05 -12.02
C ALA A 62 -19.01 -14.83 -13.39
N ALA A 63 -18.60 -13.60 -13.70
CA ALA A 63 -17.77 -13.30 -14.86
C ALA A 63 -16.33 -13.79 -14.65
N GLU A 64 -15.78 -13.60 -13.44
CA GLU A 64 -14.45 -14.07 -13.08
C GLU A 64 -14.34 -15.61 -13.12
N LYS A 65 -15.34 -16.35 -12.65
CA LYS A 65 -15.37 -17.82 -12.73
C LYS A 65 -15.38 -18.33 -14.17
N ARG A 66 -16.18 -17.70 -15.04
CA ARG A 66 -16.21 -18.05 -16.47
C ARG A 66 -14.92 -17.70 -17.20
N ALA A 67 -14.22 -16.64 -16.78
CA ALA A 67 -12.92 -16.29 -17.32
C ALA A 67 -11.85 -17.34 -16.93
N LYS A 68 -11.92 -17.86 -15.70
CA LYS A 68 -11.03 -18.93 -15.23
C LYS A 68 -11.29 -20.27 -15.93
N GLU A 69 -12.55 -20.68 -16.06
CA GLU A 69 -12.92 -21.91 -16.79
C GLU A 69 -12.51 -21.87 -18.28
N LYS A 70 -12.62 -20.70 -18.93
CA LYS A 70 -12.16 -20.51 -20.32
C LYS A 70 -10.63 -20.47 -20.44
N ALA A 71 -9.92 -20.07 -19.39
CA ALA A 71 -8.45 -20.06 -19.35
C ALA A 71 -7.85 -21.43 -19.00
N GLU A 72 -8.60 -22.28 -18.31
CA GLU A 72 -8.21 -23.65 -17.93
C GLU A 72 -8.53 -24.71 -19.00
N ALA A 73 -9.23 -24.35 -20.08
CA ALA A 73 -9.49 -25.25 -21.20
C ALA A 73 -8.20 -25.50 -22.02
N PRO A 74 -7.78 -26.76 -22.26
CA PRO A 74 -6.54 -27.07 -22.96
C PRO A 74 -6.64 -26.74 -24.45
N THR A 75 -6.07 -25.62 -24.87
CA THR A 75 -5.99 -25.22 -26.27
C THR A 75 -4.78 -25.87 -26.95
N VAL A 76 -5.00 -27.02 -27.59
CA VAL A 76 -4.12 -27.52 -28.67
C VAL A 76 -4.91 -27.47 -29.97
N LYS A 77 -4.81 -26.37 -30.73
CA LYS A 77 -5.19 -26.30 -32.16
C LYS A 77 -4.34 -25.28 -32.94
N THR A 78 -4.11 -25.64 -34.20
CA THR A 78 -3.26 -25.10 -35.28
C THR A 78 -3.34 -23.58 -35.54
N GLU A 79 -2.22 -22.99 -35.99
CA GLU A 79 -1.91 -21.54 -36.14
C GLU A 79 -2.87 -20.68 -36.98
N GLU A 80 -3.78 -21.27 -37.77
CA GLU A 80 -4.80 -20.51 -38.52
C GLU A 80 -6.13 -20.35 -37.76
N GLN A 81 -6.43 -21.29 -36.84
CA GLN A 81 -7.60 -21.18 -35.97
C GLN A 81 -7.37 -20.16 -34.85
N THR A 82 -6.10 -19.94 -34.46
CA THR A 82 -5.74 -18.96 -33.42
C THR A 82 -5.96 -17.52 -33.85
N ARG A 83 -5.72 -17.14 -35.11
CA ARG A 83 -5.97 -15.76 -35.58
C ARG A 83 -7.46 -15.41 -35.67
N HIS A 84 -8.28 -16.34 -36.17
CA HIS A 84 -9.73 -16.15 -36.19
C HIS A 84 -10.35 -16.23 -34.78
N ASP A 85 -9.83 -17.10 -33.89
CA ASP A 85 -10.22 -17.13 -32.48
C ASP A 85 -9.75 -15.89 -31.72
N GLU A 86 -8.58 -15.31 -32.06
CA GLU A 86 -8.06 -14.08 -31.44
C GLU A 86 -8.88 -12.87 -31.87
N GLU A 87 -9.19 -12.71 -33.16
CA GLU A 87 -10.08 -11.65 -33.63
C GLU A 87 -11.51 -11.81 -33.09
N GLN A 88 -12.02 -13.04 -32.99
CA GLN A 88 -13.32 -13.30 -32.38
C GLN A 88 -13.28 -13.11 -30.86
N LYS A 89 -12.16 -13.44 -30.18
CA LYS A 89 -11.95 -13.14 -28.76
C LYS A 89 -11.85 -11.65 -28.54
N GLU A 90 -11.17 -10.88 -29.36
CA GLU A 90 -11.10 -9.43 -29.24
C GLU A 90 -12.47 -8.78 -29.47
N LYS A 91 -13.18 -9.19 -30.51
CA LYS A 91 -14.56 -8.74 -30.79
C LYS A 91 -15.54 -9.17 -29.70
N ASN A 92 -15.41 -10.39 -29.15
CA ASN A 92 -16.24 -10.88 -28.04
C ASN A 92 -15.86 -10.25 -26.71
N THR A 93 -14.58 -9.92 -26.47
CA THR A 93 -14.11 -9.22 -25.27
C THR A 93 -14.53 -7.76 -25.31
N GLN A 94 -14.50 -7.12 -26.48
CA GLN A 94 -15.04 -5.78 -26.67
C GLN A 94 -16.57 -5.75 -26.54
N LYS A 95 -17.28 -6.73 -27.12
CA LYS A 95 -18.73 -6.91 -26.94
C LYS A 95 -19.12 -7.27 -25.50
N GLU A 96 -18.34 -8.08 -24.79
CA GLU A 96 -18.53 -8.37 -23.37
C GLU A 96 -18.25 -7.13 -22.52
N LYS A 97 -17.25 -6.31 -22.87
CA LYS A 97 -16.96 -5.04 -22.19
C LYS A 97 -18.07 -4.01 -22.40
N THR A 98 -18.58 -3.85 -23.62
CA THR A 98 -19.73 -2.96 -23.90
C THR A 98 -21.03 -3.48 -23.28
N ALA A 99 -21.31 -4.78 -23.37
CA ALA A 99 -22.48 -5.39 -22.72
C ALA A 99 -22.38 -5.36 -21.18
N SER A 100 -21.19 -5.47 -20.61
CA SER A 100 -20.96 -5.33 -19.16
C SER A 100 -21.15 -3.87 -18.71
N GLN A 101 -20.73 -2.90 -19.52
CA GLN A 101 -20.98 -1.48 -19.27
C GLN A 101 -22.47 -1.14 -19.40
N GLU A 102 -23.17 -1.60 -20.44
CA GLU A 102 -24.62 -1.39 -20.59
C GLU A 102 -25.43 -2.09 -19.49
N ALA A 103 -25.04 -3.31 -19.14
CA ALA A 103 -25.67 -4.02 -18.04
C ALA A 103 -25.39 -3.34 -16.69
N SER A 104 -24.21 -2.76 -16.47
CA SER A 104 -23.92 -1.98 -15.26
C SER A 104 -24.85 -0.76 -15.17
N LYS A 105 -25.06 -0.03 -16.27
CA LYS A 105 -26.04 1.07 -16.35
C LYS A 105 -27.47 0.58 -16.06
N SER A 106 -27.84 -0.62 -16.51
CA SER A 106 -29.17 -1.21 -16.25
C SER A 106 -29.41 -1.57 -14.78
N ILE A 107 -28.37 -1.96 -14.03
CA ILE A 107 -28.49 -2.37 -12.62
C ILE A 107 -28.87 -1.17 -11.76
N TRP A 108 -28.27 0.00 -12.02
CA TRP A 108 -28.60 1.25 -11.31
C TRP A 108 -30.03 1.74 -11.60
N LYS A 109 -30.66 1.28 -12.68
CA LYS A 109 -32.05 1.58 -13.04
C LYS A 109 -33.06 0.59 -12.44
N ARG A 110 -32.64 -0.56 -11.91
CA ARG A 110 -33.55 -1.53 -11.26
C ARG A 110 -34.07 -1.00 -9.93
N LYS A 111 -35.38 -1.18 -9.72
CA LYS A 111 -36.08 -0.91 -8.46
C LYS A 111 -36.35 -2.25 -7.76
N PHE A 112 -35.75 -2.44 -6.59
CA PHE A 112 -35.94 -3.64 -5.77
C PHE A 112 -37.23 -3.51 -4.93
N ARG A 113 -37.77 -4.65 -4.48
CA ARG A 113 -38.96 -4.67 -3.62
C ARG A 113 -38.66 -3.94 -2.30
N PRO A 114 -39.53 -3.03 -1.85
CA PRO A 114 -39.29 -2.30 -0.61
C PRO A 114 -39.42 -3.22 0.61
N LEU A 115 -38.67 -2.92 1.66
CA LEU A 115 -38.77 -3.63 2.94
C LEU A 115 -40.00 -3.20 3.74
N PRO A 116 -40.47 -4.01 4.70
CA PRO A 116 -41.39 -3.54 5.73
C PRO A 116 -40.82 -2.32 6.45
N GLU A 117 -41.68 -1.33 6.74
CA GLU A 117 -41.27 -0.04 7.30
C GLU A 117 -40.44 -0.17 8.58
N ALA A 118 -40.85 -1.04 9.50
CA ALA A 118 -40.13 -1.29 10.75
C ALA A 118 -38.69 -1.79 10.52
N LYS A 119 -38.49 -2.69 9.54
CA LYS A 119 -37.16 -3.21 9.21
C LYS A 119 -36.28 -2.15 8.53
N ALA A 120 -36.87 -1.24 7.77
CA ALA A 120 -36.15 -0.13 7.16
C ALA A 120 -35.65 0.86 8.23
N VAL A 121 -36.49 1.16 9.23
CA VAL A 121 -36.10 1.99 10.38
C VAL A 121 -34.96 1.35 11.17
N ASP A 122 -35.03 0.04 11.42
CA ASP A 122 -33.96 -0.70 12.09
C ASP A 122 -32.64 -0.61 11.33
N LEU A 123 -32.67 -0.85 10.01
CA LEU A 123 -31.49 -0.75 9.16
C LEU A 123 -30.89 0.66 9.17
N PHE A 124 -31.75 1.68 9.15
CA PHE A 124 -31.31 3.07 9.26
C PHE A 124 -30.64 3.35 10.62
N ALA A 125 -31.22 2.84 11.71
CA ALA A 125 -30.68 3.01 13.06
C ALA A 125 -29.29 2.40 13.18
N ASP A 126 -29.10 1.18 12.69
CA ASP A 126 -27.81 0.47 12.73
C ASP A 126 -26.75 1.23 11.94
N VAL A 127 -27.08 1.67 10.72
CA VAL A 127 -26.15 2.41 9.85
C VAL A 127 -25.75 3.76 10.44
N ILE A 128 -26.68 4.50 11.06
CA ILE A 128 -26.37 5.77 11.71
C ILE A 128 -25.49 5.56 12.94
N GLY A 129 -25.76 4.51 13.73
CA GLY A 129 -24.92 4.14 14.87
C GLY A 129 -23.50 3.84 14.43
N ASP A 130 -23.33 2.97 13.43
CA ASP A 130 -22.02 2.60 12.90
C ASP A 130 -21.30 3.80 12.25
N ALA A 131 -22.01 4.64 11.49
CA ALA A 131 -21.44 5.85 10.91
C ALA A 131 -20.91 6.82 11.97
N PHE A 132 -21.61 6.95 13.10
CA PHE A 132 -21.16 7.78 14.22
C PHE A 132 -19.90 7.20 14.89
N VAL A 133 -19.85 5.88 15.12
CA VAL A 133 -18.64 5.20 15.63
C VAL A 133 -17.46 5.44 14.68
N LEU A 134 -17.66 5.23 13.38
CA LEU A 134 -16.61 5.39 12.37
C LEU A 134 -16.13 6.83 12.26
N MET A 135 -17.03 7.81 12.40
CA MET A 135 -16.67 9.22 12.44
C MET A 135 -15.78 9.54 13.65
N VAL A 136 -16.14 9.08 14.85
CA VAL A 136 -15.36 9.31 16.07
C VAL A 136 -14.00 8.61 15.98
N ALA A 137 -13.99 7.35 15.55
CA ALA A 137 -12.76 6.58 15.36
C ALA A 137 -11.85 7.22 14.31
N GLY A 138 -12.40 7.59 13.15
CA GLY A 138 -11.68 8.28 12.09
C GLY A 138 -11.15 9.65 12.55
N GLY A 139 -11.94 10.40 13.30
CA GLY A 139 -11.53 11.67 13.92
C GLY A 139 -10.36 11.50 14.88
N LEU A 140 -10.38 10.47 15.73
CA LEU A 140 -9.27 10.16 16.63
C LEU A 140 -8.00 9.74 15.87
N ILE A 141 -8.13 8.94 14.81
CA ILE A 141 -7.01 8.56 13.95
C ILE A 141 -6.41 9.78 13.27
N ILE A 142 -7.23 10.66 12.69
CA ILE A 142 -6.78 11.90 12.06
C ILE A 142 -6.13 12.82 13.09
N TYR A 143 -6.70 12.93 14.29
CA TYR A 143 -6.15 13.73 15.38
C TYR A 143 -4.76 13.24 15.81
N GLU A 144 -4.60 11.95 16.08
CA GLU A 144 -3.31 11.34 16.39
C GLU A 144 -2.34 11.46 15.21
N TYR A 145 -2.81 11.35 13.97
CA TYR A 145 -1.99 11.53 12.77
C TYR A 145 -1.47 12.98 12.65
N VAL A 146 -2.33 13.99 12.85
CA VAL A 146 -1.92 15.40 12.85
C VAL A 146 -0.98 15.71 14.02
N ARG A 147 -1.25 15.16 15.20
CA ARG A 147 -0.42 15.36 16.39
C ARG A 147 0.92 14.61 16.31
N SER A 148 0.97 13.47 15.65
CA SER A 148 2.20 12.67 15.49
C SER A 148 3.17 13.27 14.49
N LYS A 149 2.70 14.02 13.48
CA LYS A 149 3.56 14.80 12.55
C LYS A 149 4.49 15.79 13.25
N GLY A 150 4.15 16.27 14.44
CA GLY A 150 4.99 17.18 15.21
C GLY A 150 6.16 16.53 15.94
N LYS A 151 6.29 15.20 15.90
CA LYS A 151 7.42 14.48 16.50
C LYS A 151 8.40 14.10 15.39
N PRO A 152 9.70 14.49 15.47
CA PRO A 152 10.69 14.00 14.54
C PRO A 152 10.68 12.48 14.63
N ASP A 153 10.48 11.83 13.49
CA ASP A 153 10.44 10.38 13.40
C ASP A 153 11.77 9.87 13.97
N ALA A 154 11.73 9.10 15.07
CA ALA A 154 12.94 8.63 15.72
C ALA A 154 13.81 7.83 14.72
N ASN A 155 13.17 7.28 13.68
CA ASN A 155 13.83 6.64 12.56
C ASN A 155 14.52 7.65 11.63
N ALA A 156 13.89 8.79 11.33
CA ALA A 156 14.51 9.84 10.51
C ALA A 156 15.77 10.42 11.18
N VAL A 157 15.73 10.64 12.49
CA VAL A 157 16.91 11.08 13.26
C VAL A 157 18.02 10.03 13.23
N LYS A 158 17.68 8.74 13.37
CA LYS A 158 18.66 7.65 13.25
C LYS A 158 19.24 7.53 11.84
N ILE A 159 18.44 7.75 10.80
CA ILE A 159 18.90 7.76 9.41
C ILE A 159 19.89 8.90 9.20
N GLU A 160 19.61 10.09 9.74
CA GLU A 160 20.52 11.23 9.66
C GLU A 160 21.84 10.95 10.40
N GLU A 161 21.78 10.34 11.59
CA GLU A 161 22.98 9.93 12.32
C GLU A 161 23.80 8.88 11.57
N LEU A 162 23.15 7.89 10.93
CA LEU A 162 23.82 6.89 10.10
C LEU A 162 24.49 7.52 8.87
N ASN A 163 23.84 8.49 8.23
CA ASN A 163 24.42 9.22 7.10
C ASN A 163 25.69 9.98 7.50
N LYS A 164 25.69 10.63 8.67
CA LYS A 164 26.90 11.29 9.19
C LYS A 164 28.04 10.30 9.44
N LYS A 165 27.74 9.12 9.97
CA LYS A 165 28.74 8.05 10.16
C LYS A 165 29.28 7.53 8.83
N LEU A 166 28.43 7.41 7.80
CA LEU A 166 28.85 7.04 6.45
C LEU A 166 29.81 8.07 5.86
N GLU A 167 29.48 9.37 5.96
CA GLU A 167 30.38 10.43 5.49
C GLU A 167 31.71 10.45 6.24
N GLU A 168 31.70 10.22 7.56
CA GLU A 168 32.92 10.14 8.35
C GLU A 168 33.80 8.95 7.93
N LEU A 169 33.20 7.79 7.68
CA LEU A 169 33.92 6.61 7.22
C LEU A 169 34.52 6.82 5.82
N ASP A 170 33.75 7.40 4.90
CA ASP A 170 34.20 7.69 3.53
C ASP A 170 35.37 8.69 3.50
N ALA A 171 35.36 9.66 4.43
CA ALA A 171 36.48 10.59 4.62
C ALA A 171 37.73 9.89 5.16
N ARG A 172 37.56 8.95 6.11
CA ARG A 172 38.69 8.16 6.65
C ARG A 172 39.27 7.22 5.59
N GLU A 173 38.45 6.59 4.76
CA GLU A 173 38.92 5.74 3.67
C GLU A 173 39.78 6.52 2.68
N LYS A 174 39.36 7.73 2.28
CA LYS A 174 40.15 8.61 1.41
C LYS A 174 41.50 8.99 2.02
N GLN A 175 41.52 9.32 3.31
CA GLN A 175 42.77 9.62 4.01
C GLN A 175 43.73 8.42 4.03
N LEU A 176 43.20 7.22 4.28
CA LEU A 176 43.99 6.00 4.25
C LEU A 176 44.54 5.72 2.84
N GLU A 177 43.73 5.93 1.80
CA GLU A 177 44.16 5.76 0.41
C GLU A 177 45.29 6.74 0.03
N GLU A 178 45.22 7.99 0.50
CA GLU A 178 46.29 8.98 0.31
C GLU A 178 47.59 8.56 1.02
N VAL A 179 47.47 8.07 2.26
CA VAL A 179 48.62 7.58 3.03
C VAL A 179 49.25 6.34 2.38
N GLU A 180 48.45 5.39 1.89
CA GLU A 180 48.96 4.23 1.15
C GLU A 180 49.73 4.66 -0.11
N LYS A 181 49.20 5.61 -0.89
CA LYS A 181 49.90 6.15 -2.06
C LYS A 181 51.22 6.81 -1.69
N GLU A 182 51.24 7.59 -0.61
CA GLU A 182 52.48 8.21 -0.15
C GLU A 182 53.52 7.17 0.29
N GLN A 183 53.08 6.13 1.00
CA GLN A 183 53.96 5.02 1.39
C GLN A 183 54.51 4.28 0.16
N GLN A 184 53.68 3.96 -0.83
CA GLN A 184 54.11 3.31 -2.06
C GLN A 184 55.17 4.14 -2.79
N ASN A 185 54.97 5.45 -2.94
CA ASN A 185 55.95 6.35 -3.55
C ASN A 185 57.28 6.40 -2.76
N ARG A 186 57.21 6.40 -1.41
CA ARG A 186 58.40 6.33 -0.57
C ARG A 186 59.16 5.01 -0.75
N VAL A 187 58.46 3.89 -0.86
CA VAL A 187 59.07 2.59 -1.12
C VAL A 187 59.72 2.57 -2.50
N GLU A 188 59.03 3.05 -3.54
CA GLU A 188 59.54 3.10 -4.90
C GLU A 188 60.82 3.96 -5.01
N THR A 189 60.84 5.14 -4.37
CA THR A 189 62.02 6.01 -4.34
C THR A 189 63.21 5.37 -3.62
N LEU A 190 62.96 4.64 -2.52
CA LEU A 190 64.00 3.89 -1.82
C LEU A 190 64.53 2.73 -2.68
N GLU A 191 63.66 2.00 -3.39
CA GLU A 191 64.05 0.94 -4.31
C GLU A 191 64.94 1.47 -5.44
N GLN A 192 64.55 2.60 -6.05
CA GLN A 192 65.35 3.27 -7.09
C GLN A 192 66.73 3.69 -6.56
N ALA A 193 66.80 4.30 -5.37
CA ALA A 193 68.06 4.68 -4.75
C ALA A 193 68.97 3.48 -4.45
N ILE A 194 68.40 2.36 -3.98
CA ILE A 194 69.13 1.10 -3.79
C ILE A 194 69.65 0.57 -5.12
N GLU A 195 68.85 0.62 -6.19
CA GLU A 195 69.24 0.13 -7.51
C GLU A 195 70.37 0.98 -8.13
N GLU A 196 70.33 2.30 -7.97
CA GLU A 196 71.41 3.20 -8.39
C GLU A 196 72.71 2.94 -7.62
N MET A 197 72.63 2.79 -6.29
CA MET A 197 73.79 2.42 -5.47
C MET A 197 74.36 1.06 -5.89
N ARG A 198 73.49 0.08 -6.21
CA ARG A 198 73.92 -1.24 -6.70
C ARG A 198 74.62 -1.13 -8.06
N LYS A 199 74.10 -0.33 -8.99
CA LYS A 199 74.73 -0.07 -10.31
C LYS A 199 76.08 0.62 -10.16
N ALA A 200 76.17 1.64 -9.30
CA ALA A 200 77.43 2.35 -9.01
C ALA A 200 78.48 1.43 -8.37
N SER A 201 78.09 0.59 -7.41
CA SER A 201 78.95 -0.42 -6.78
C SER A 201 79.44 -1.47 -7.77
N SER A 202 78.55 -1.97 -8.65
CA SER A 202 78.90 -2.91 -9.72
C SER A 202 79.92 -2.31 -10.70
N LYS A 203 79.70 -1.07 -11.15
CA LYS A 203 80.62 -0.34 -12.03
C LYS A 203 82.00 -0.10 -11.39
N LYS A 204 82.04 0.17 -10.08
CA LYS A 204 83.30 0.33 -9.34
C LYS A 204 84.07 -1.00 -9.26
N LYS A 205 83.37 -2.12 -9.05
CA LYS A 205 83.96 -3.46 -9.00
C LYS A 205 84.55 -3.90 -10.34
N THR A 206 83.89 -3.60 -11.46
CA THR A 206 84.42 -3.92 -12.81
C THR A 206 85.63 -3.06 -13.15
N LEU A 207 85.63 -1.78 -12.78
CA LEU A 207 86.78 -0.88 -12.98
C LEU A 207 88.01 -1.27 -12.14
N SER A 208 87.81 -1.81 -10.93
CA SER A 208 88.92 -2.32 -10.12
C SER A 208 89.50 -3.64 -10.65
N PHE A 209 88.67 -4.50 -11.26
CA PHE A 209 89.11 -5.79 -11.80
C PHE A 209 89.90 -5.65 -13.12
N SER A 210 89.67 -4.58 -13.90
CA SER A 210 90.38 -4.31 -15.15
C SER A 210 91.75 -3.62 -14.98
N ARG A 211 92.14 -3.26 -13.76
CA ARG A 211 93.40 -2.55 -13.44
C ARG A 211 94.45 -3.43 -12.74
N SER A 212 94.21 -4.74 -12.65
CA SER A 212 95.17 -5.76 -12.20
C SER A 212 95.53 -6.67 -13.35
#